data_AF-A0A401Z4X2-F1
#
_entry.id   AF-A0A401Z4X2-F1
#
_cell.length_a   1.000
_cell.length_b   1.000
_cell.length_c   1.000
_cell.angle_alpha   90.00
_cell.angle_beta   90.00
_cell.angle_gamma   90.00
#
_symmetry.space_group_name_H-M   'P 1'
#
loop_
_entity.id
_entity.type
_entity.pdbx_description
1 polymer ?
#
loop_
_entity_poly.entity_id
_entity_poly.type
_entity_poly.pdbx_seq_one_letter_code
_entity_poly.pdbx_strand_id
1 'polypeptide(L)'
;MSVTAPVPRPPSSNSSNSSNSSKPDRRLWPRPTRGSHGLRATLVVAVVMVVLIAVPYLLNRSVVGAAPVRAGQVVTLGTFRYQPALGWQVDRGASQADLVSVLVKGATTYRLTPLGRQSSTAGAFRAAARRYAATGRGRVGGDPAAVTTARGLTGLVAPITGHTVAGTLTVLVAGGQGLGVSLTARHTAPLTAAIADDVVTMLDSVEVAAS
;
A
#
# COMPACT_ATOMS: atom_id res chain seq x y z
N MET A 1 42.01 31.08 44.19
CA MET A 1 42.68 30.05 45.02
C MET A 1 42.68 30.58 46.45
N SER A 2 41.80 30.05 47.30
CA SER A 2 41.66 30.51 48.69
C SER A 2 41.48 29.31 49.63
N VAL A 3 42.61 28.94 50.22
CA VAL A 3 42.90 28.47 51.58
C VAL A 3 41.79 27.76 52.37
N THR A 4 42.05 26.48 52.64
CA THR A 4 41.46 25.62 53.68
C THR A 4 42.01 25.95 55.07
N ALA A 5 41.18 25.86 56.11
CA ALA A 5 41.61 25.75 57.51
C ALA A 5 40.62 24.87 58.34
N PRO A 6 41.04 24.26 59.47
CA PRO A 6 40.61 22.93 59.90
C PRO A 6 39.73 22.82 61.18
N VAL A 7 39.06 21.65 61.27
CA VAL A 7 38.58 20.78 62.39
C VAL A 7 38.96 21.18 63.85
N PRO A 8 38.06 21.10 64.86
CA PRO A 8 37.99 19.93 65.77
C PRO A 8 36.60 19.53 66.36
N ARG A 9 36.63 18.38 67.04
CA ARG A 9 35.57 17.43 67.49
C ARG A 9 35.08 17.67 68.96
N PRO A 10 34.14 16.85 69.52
CA PRO A 10 33.04 17.22 70.43
C PRO A 10 33.31 17.01 71.94
N PRO A 11 32.33 17.31 72.82
CA PRO A 11 31.77 16.28 73.73
C PRO A 11 30.21 16.36 73.86
N SER A 12 29.47 15.25 73.93
CA SER A 12 28.89 14.58 75.14
C SER A 12 28.31 15.55 76.19
N SER A 13 27.11 15.39 76.78
CA SER A 13 26.45 14.20 77.31
C SER A 13 25.06 14.55 77.86
N ASN A 14 24.19 13.52 78.02
CA ASN A 14 23.12 13.35 79.03
C ASN A 14 21.96 14.39 79.06
N SER A 15 20.70 14.08 79.42
CA SER A 15 20.20 13.11 80.39
C SER A 15 18.66 13.00 80.32
N SER A 16 18.18 11.75 80.51
CA SER A 16 17.04 11.27 81.35
C SER A 16 15.55 11.60 81.09
N ASN A 17 14.77 10.50 81.28
CA ASN A 17 13.38 10.37 81.73
C ASN A 17 12.24 10.67 80.72
N SER A 18 11.14 9.92 80.62
CA SER A 18 10.57 8.84 81.45
C SER A 18 9.50 8.05 80.67
N SER A 19 9.45 6.75 80.93
CA SER A 19 8.31 5.79 80.88
C SER A 19 6.98 6.19 80.21
N ASN A 20 6.54 5.41 79.21
CA ASN A 20 5.36 4.55 79.38
C ASN A 20 5.18 3.48 78.28
N SER A 21 5.02 2.26 78.78
CA SER A 21 4.35 1.08 78.21
C SER A 21 3.54 1.22 76.91
N SER A 22 3.91 0.45 75.87
CA SER A 22 3.00 -0.52 75.21
C SER A 22 3.74 -1.36 74.14
N LYS A 23 3.70 -2.69 74.34
CA LYS A 23 3.81 -3.84 73.40
C LYS A 23 4.71 -3.80 72.14
N PRO A 24 5.53 -4.85 71.89
CA PRO A 24 6.13 -5.11 70.58
C PRO A 24 5.03 -5.63 69.62
N ASP A 25 5.11 -5.55 68.30
CA ASP A 25 6.20 -6.08 67.50
C ASP A 25 5.99 -5.67 66.02
N ARG A 26 7.10 -5.40 65.32
CA ARG A 26 7.29 -5.51 63.87
C ARG A 26 6.23 -4.92 62.92
N ARG A 27 6.36 -3.61 62.67
CA ARG A 27 6.16 -3.09 61.30
C ARG A 27 7.32 -3.57 60.42
N LEU A 28 7.22 -4.80 59.92
CA LEU A 28 7.90 -5.13 58.69
C LEU A 28 7.23 -4.33 57.58
N TRP A 29 8.04 -3.47 56.97
CA TRP A 29 7.82 -2.88 55.66
C TRP A 29 6.95 -3.76 54.76
N PRO A 30 5.93 -3.19 54.08
CA PRO A 30 5.26 -3.94 53.04
C PRO A 30 6.31 -4.32 52.00
N ARG A 31 6.62 -5.62 51.94
CA ARG A 31 7.25 -6.22 50.76
C ARG A 31 6.42 -5.75 49.56
N PRO A 32 7.04 -5.23 48.48
CA PRO A 32 6.28 -4.94 47.27
C PRO A 32 5.60 -6.24 46.85
N THR A 33 4.27 -6.24 46.88
CA THR A 33 3.42 -7.30 46.36
C THR A 33 3.61 -7.34 44.85
N ARG A 34 4.69 -8.02 44.44
CA ARG A 34 4.93 -8.46 43.08
C ARG A 34 3.95 -9.60 42.83
N GLY A 35 2.71 -9.28 42.50
CA GLY A 35 1.66 -10.29 42.44
C GLY A 35 0.50 -9.88 41.54
N SER A 36 0.42 -10.56 40.39
CA SER A 36 -0.73 -10.67 39.48
C SER A 36 -1.06 -9.51 38.52
N HIS A 37 -0.81 -8.23 38.83
CA HIS A 37 -1.11 -7.15 37.88
C HIS A 37 -0.09 -7.05 36.72
N GLY A 38 1.19 -7.30 36.99
CA GLY A 38 2.22 -7.26 35.95
C GLY A 38 2.05 -8.35 34.90
N LEU A 39 1.59 -9.54 35.30
CA LEU A 39 1.39 -10.70 34.42
C LEU A 39 0.12 -10.56 33.56
N ARG A 40 -0.95 -10.00 34.14
CA ARG A 40 -2.16 -9.64 33.39
C ARG A 40 -1.89 -8.48 32.43
N ALA A 41 -1.15 -7.45 32.86
CA ALA A 41 -0.79 -6.33 32.00
C ALA A 41 0.16 -6.75 30.86
N THR A 42 1.17 -7.57 31.13
CA THR A 42 2.03 -8.12 30.06
C THR A 42 1.28 -9.04 29.12
N LEU A 43 0.32 -9.83 29.61
CA LEU A 43 -0.52 -10.66 28.74
C LEU A 43 -1.43 -9.80 27.86
N VAL A 44 -2.04 -8.73 28.41
CA VAL A 44 -2.83 -7.77 27.62
C VAL A 44 -1.95 -7.07 26.59
N VAL A 45 -0.76 -6.59 26.95
CA VAL A 45 0.17 -5.94 26.01
C VAL A 45 0.65 -6.91 24.94
N ALA A 46 0.96 -8.17 25.30
CA ALA A 46 1.36 -9.20 24.35
C ALA A 46 0.21 -9.53 23.38
N VAL A 47 -1.03 -9.66 23.88
CA VAL A 47 -2.21 -9.86 23.03
C VAL A 47 -2.45 -8.66 22.13
N VAL A 48 -2.35 -7.43 22.64
CA VAL A 48 -2.50 -6.21 21.83
C VAL A 48 -1.40 -6.09 20.78
N MET A 49 -0.15 -6.42 21.09
CA MET A 49 0.95 -6.47 20.11
C MET A 49 0.72 -7.55 19.06
N VAL A 50 0.30 -8.75 19.48
CA VAL A 50 -0.07 -9.82 18.55
C VAL A 50 -1.24 -9.39 17.67
N VAL A 51 -2.25 -8.70 18.19
CA VAL A 51 -3.36 -8.18 17.38
C VAL A 51 -2.88 -7.07 16.43
N LEU A 52 -2.08 -6.11 16.90
CA LEU A 52 -1.54 -5.02 16.08
C LEU A 52 -0.53 -5.47 15.03
N ILE A 53 0.10 -6.63 15.20
CA ILE A 53 0.99 -7.23 14.19
C ILE A 53 0.21 -8.21 13.31
N ALA A 54 -0.52 -9.15 13.93
CA ALA A 54 -1.21 -10.22 13.23
C ALA A 54 -2.42 -9.73 12.46
N VAL A 55 -3.21 -8.75 12.94
CA VAL A 55 -4.36 -8.23 12.18
C VAL A 55 -3.91 -7.56 10.89
N PRO A 56 -2.99 -6.59 10.87
CA PRO A 56 -2.50 -6.06 9.59
C PRO A 56 -1.72 -7.12 8.80
N TYR A 57 -1.00 -8.05 9.43
CA TYR A 57 -0.33 -9.15 8.71
C TYR A 57 -1.32 -10.13 8.07
N LEU A 58 -2.44 -10.46 8.71
CA LEU A 58 -3.50 -11.35 8.22
C LEU A 58 -4.39 -10.65 7.21
N LEU A 59 -4.65 -9.35 7.37
CA LEU A 59 -5.26 -8.51 6.35
C LEU A 59 -4.33 -8.39 5.13
N ASN A 60 -3.02 -8.25 5.35
CA ASN A 60 -1.99 -8.23 4.29
C ASN A 60 -1.74 -9.64 3.69
N ARG A 61 -2.05 -10.72 4.40
CA ARG A 61 -1.99 -12.10 3.89
C ARG A 61 -3.25 -12.50 3.14
N SER A 62 -4.37 -11.84 3.44
CA SER A 62 -5.60 -11.86 2.64
C SER A 62 -5.45 -11.04 1.35
N VAL A 63 -4.37 -10.27 1.21
CA VAL A 63 -3.87 -9.81 -0.10
C VAL A 63 -3.26 -11.03 -0.77
N VAL A 64 -4.05 -11.70 -1.60
CA VAL A 64 -3.57 -12.73 -2.50
C VAL A 64 -2.49 -12.08 -3.38
N GLY A 65 -1.22 -12.30 -3.03
CA GLY A 65 -0.09 -11.63 -3.64
C GLY A 65 -0.04 -11.80 -5.16
N ALA A 66 0.77 -10.97 -5.81
CA ALA A 66 1.03 -11.01 -7.25
C ALA A 66 1.32 -12.44 -7.70
N ALA A 67 0.35 -13.06 -8.37
CA ALA A 67 0.45 -14.41 -8.86
C ALA A 67 1.06 -14.38 -10.26
N PRO A 68 2.04 -15.24 -10.56
CA PRO A 68 2.58 -15.31 -11.92
C PRO A 68 1.45 -15.66 -12.89
N VAL A 69 1.37 -14.91 -13.99
CA VAL A 69 0.46 -15.25 -15.08
C VAL A 69 1.06 -16.41 -15.85
N ARG A 70 0.27 -17.44 -16.14
CA ARG A 70 0.72 -18.54 -17.01
C ARG A 70 0.81 -18.02 -18.45
N ALA A 71 1.86 -18.43 -19.16
CA ALA A 71 1.98 -18.19 -20.59
C ALA A 71 0.68 -18.63 -21.31
N GLY A 72 0.09 -17.78 -22.14
CA GLY A 72 -1.16 -18.11 -22.84
C GLY A 72 -2.44 -17.90 -22.03
N GLN A 73 -2.36 -17.46 -20.78
CA GLN A 73 -3.56 -17.21 -19.97
C GLN A 73 -4.33 -15.99 -20.49
N VAL A 74 -5.55 -16.21 -20.96
CA VAL A 74 -6.49 -15.15 -21.31
C VAL A 74 -7.20 -14.67 -20.06
N VAL A 75 -7.19 -13.37 -19.83
CA VAL A 75 -7.91 -12.71 -18.74
C VAL A 75 -9.10 -11.97 -19.32
N THR A 76 -10.28 -12.25 -18.80
CA THR A 76 -11.52 -11.55 -19.15
C THR A 76 -11.76 -10.43 -18.14
N LEU A 77 -12.17 -9.26 -18.65
CA LEU A 77 -12.49 -8.09 -17.87
C LEU A 77 -13.72 -7.41 -18.49
N GLY A 78 -14.90 -7.80 -18.02
CA GLY A 78 -16.16 -7.38 -18.62
C GLY A 78 -16.26 -7.89 -20.06
N THR A 79 -16.43 -6.98 -21.02
CA THR A 79 -16.51 -7.33 -22.46
C THR A 79 -15.15 -7.42 -23.14
N PHE A 80 -14.05 -7.16 -22.43
CA PHE A 80 -12.71 -7.22 -22.98
C PHE A 80 -12.01 -8.50 -22.54
N ARG A 81 -11.20 -9.08 -23.43
CA ARG A 81 -10.25 -10.13 -23.08
C ARG A 81 -8.86 -9.72 -23.56
N TYR A 82 -7.85 -10.12 -22.81
CA TYR A 82 -6.47 -9.81 -23.14
C TYR A 82 -5.54 -10.88 -22.59
N GLN A 83 -4.32 -10.92 -23.11
CA GLN A 83 -3.32 -11.91 -22.75
C GLN A 83 -2.09 -11.19 -22.18
N PRO A 84 -1.81 -11.34 -20.87
CA PRO A 84 -0.63 -10.72 -20.28
C PRO A 84 0.66 -11.28 -20.91
N ALA A 85 1.63 -10.39 -21.14
CA ALA A 85 2.96 -10.78 -21.59
C ALA A 85 3.71 -11.58 -20.50
N LEU A 86 4.72 -12.34 -20.92
CA LEU A 86 5.54 -13.13 -20.00
C LEU A 86 6.25 -12.25 -18.96
N GLY A 87 6.32 -12.77 -17.73
CA GLY A 87 6.96 -12.08 -16.61
C GLY A 87 6.06 -11.04 -15.91
N TRP A 88 4.86 -10.79 -16.40
CA TRP A 88 3.84 -10.04 -15.66
C TRP A 88 3.14 -10.93 -14.64
N GLN A 89 2.83 -10.34 -13.50
CA GLN A 89 2.10 -10.98 -12.42
C GLN A 89 0.77 -10.27 -12.23
N VAL A 90 -0.32 -11.01 -12.05
CA VAL A 90 -1.62 -10.42 -11.70
C VAL A 90 -1.67 -10.28 -10.19
N ASP A 91 -1.82 -9.05 -9.72
CA ASP A 91 -2.09 -8.76 -8.32
C ASP A 91 -3.55 -9.11 -8.02
N ARG A 92 -3.79 -10.32 -7.49
CA ARG A 92 -5.14 -10.80 -7.22
C ARG A 92 -5.81 -10.07 -6.05
N GLY A 93 -5.03 -9.44 -5.17
CA GLY A 93 -5.56 -8.61 -4.08
C GLY A 93 -6.03 -7.23 -4.56
N ALA A 94 -5.37 -6.68 -5.59
CA ALA A 94 -5.76 -5.41 -6.22
C ALA A 94 -6.69 -5.58 -7.43
N SER A 95 -6.75 -6.78 -8.01
CA SER A 95 -7.65 -7.13 -9.11
C SER A 95 -9.00 -7.59 -8.58
N GLN A 96 -10.07 -7.15 -9.23
CA GLN A 96 -11.44 -7.56 -8.99
C GLN A 96 -12.01 -8.10 -10.28
N ALA A 97 -12.55 -9.32 -10.25
CA ALA A 97 -13.18 -9.95 -11.41
C ALA A 97 -14.17 -8.97 -12.06
N ASP A 98 -14.07 -8.84 -13.38
CA ASP A 98 -14.91 -7.97 -14.23
C ASP A 98 -14.88 -6.46 -13.94
N LEU A 99 -14.11 -6.00 -12.95
CA LEU A 99 -14.10 -4.60 -12.51
C LEU A 99 -12.76 -3.92 -12.66
N VAL A 100 -11.67 -4.58 -12.26
CA VAL A 100 -10.32 -4.03 -12.35
C VAL A 100 -9.34 -5.18 -12.50
N SER A 101 -8.39 -5.07 -13.42
CA SER A 101 -7.24 -5.97 -13.43
C SER A 101 -5.95 -5.19 -13.24
N VAL A 102 -5.11 -5.65 -12.32
CA VAL A 102 -3.84 -5.03 -11.97
C VAL A 102 -2.72 -6.03 -12.24
N LEU A 103 -1.82 -5.65 -13.14
CA LEU A 103 -0.61 -6.39 -13.44
C LEU A 103 0.61 -5.64 -12.94
N VAL A 104 1.60 -6.38 -12.46
CA VAL A 104 2.85 -5.85 -11.92
C VAL A 104 4.02 -6.57 -12.57
N LYS A 105 5.03 -5.80 -12.97
CA LYS A 105 6.35 -6.31 -13.41
C LYS A 105 7.42 -5.36 -12.87
N GLY A 106 8.18 -5.84 -11.89
CA GLY A 106 9.17 -5.01 -11.17
C GLY A 106 8.52 -3.79 -10.51
N ALA A 107 8.98 -2.59 -10.85
CA ALA A 107 8.47 -1.32 -10.32
C ALA A 107 7.32 -0.71 -11.15
N THR A 108 6.83 -1.44 -12.15
CA THR A 108 5.80 -0.98 -13.08
C THR A 108 4.48 -1.66 -12.77
N THR A 109 3.41 -0.87 -12.77
CA THR A 109 2.04 -1.32 -12.56
C THR A 109 1.20 -0.95 -13.77
N TYR A 110 0.47 -1.93 -14.28
CA TYR A 110 -0.46 -1.77 -15.38
C TYR A 110 -1.87 -2.10 -14.89
N ARG A 111 -2.77 -1.12 -14.95
CA ARG A 111 -4.12 -1.26 -14.43
C ARG A 111 -5.14 -1.07 -15.55
N LEU A 112 -5.96 -2.08 -15.77
CA LEU A 112 -7.08 -2.08 -16.68
C LEU A 112 -8.37 -1.85 -15.89
N THR A 113 -9.26 -1.02 -16.41
CA THR A 113 -10.53 -0.67 -15.78
C THR A 113 -11.59 -0.50 -16.86
N PRO A 114 -12.66 -1.32 -16.89
CA PRO A 114 -13.78 -1.10 -17.77
C PRO A 114 -14.43 0.25 -17.46
N LEU A 115 -14.70 1.01 -18.51
CA LEU A 115 -15.43 2.27 -18.43
C LEU A 115 -16.93 2.05 -18.71
N GLY A 116 -17.32 0.84 -19.12
CA GLY A 116 -18.67 0.52 -19.56
C GLY A 116 -19.02 1.22 -20.87
N ARG A 117 -20.31 1.48 -21.09
CA ARG A 117 -20.79 2.13 -22.32
C ARG A 117 -20.28 3.57 -22.41
N GLN A 118 -19.74 3.91 -23.57
CA GLN A 118 -19.17 5.22 -23.89
C GLN A 118 -19.75 5.74 -25.19
N SER A 119 -20.07 7.05 -25.22
CA SER A 119 -20.60 7.72 -26.40
C SER A 119 -19.52 8.15 -27.39
N SER A 120 -18.26 8.28 -26.94
CA SER A 120 -17.11 8.63 -27.78
C SER A 120 -15.79 8.28 -27.10
N THR A 121 -14.73 8.11 -27.89
CA THR A 121 -13.37 7.90 -27.38
C THR A 121 -12.87 9.08 -26.54
N ALA A 122 -13.17 10.32 -26.97
CA ALA A 122 -12.82 11.51 -26.20
C ALA A 122 -13.57 11.60 -24.87
N GLY A 123 -14.87 11.24 -24.84
CA GLY A 123 -15.66 11.17 -23.62
C GLY A 123 -15.12 10.12 -22.64
N ALA A 124 -14.80 8.93 -23.16
CA ALA A 124 -14.19 7.84 -22.41
C ALA A 124 -12.85 8.25 -21.80
N PHE A 125 -12.00 8.93 -22.59
CA PHE A 125 -10.72 9.45 -22.13
C PHE A 125 -10.88 10.45 -21.00
N ARG A 126 -11.77 11.44 -21.13
CA ARG A 126 -12.05 12.42 -20.06
C ARG A 126 -12.58 11.75 -18.79
N ALA A 127 -13.43 10.73 -18.92
CA ALA A 127 -13.94 9.97 -17.79
C ALA A 127 -12.81 9.20 -17.07
N ALA A 128 -11.95 8.52 -17.82
CA ALA A 128 -10.80 7.81 -17.29
C ALA A 128 -9.80 8.76 -16.62
N ALA A 129 -9.49 9.89 -17.26
CA ALA A 129 -8.58 10.90 -16.72
C ALA A 129 -9.09 11.50 -15.39
N ARG A 130 -10.39 11.78 -15.30
CA ARG A 130 -11.02 12.23 -14.03
C ARG A 130 -10.94 11.16 -12.94
N ARG A 131 -11.23 9.90 -13.26
CA ARG A 131 -11.10 8.78 -12.30
C ARG A 131 -9.65 8.62 -11.82
N TYR A 132 -8.68 8.75 -12.73
CA TYR A 132 -7.26 8.69 -12.36
C TYR A 132 -6.87 9.86 -11.46
N ALA A 133 -7.23 11.09 -11.82
CA ALA A 133 -6.94 12.29 -11.02
C ALA A 133 -7.53 12.20 -9.60
N ALA A 134 -8.72 11.59 -9.46
CA ALA A 134 -9.36 11.36 -8.17
C ALA A 134 -8.56 10.41 -7.24
N THR A 135 -7.62 9.62 -7.77
CA THR A 135 -6.74 8.79 -6.93
C THR A 135 -5.66 9.59 -6.21
N GLY A 136 -5.43 10.86 -6.57
CA GLY A 136 -4.40 11.72 -6.01
C GLY A 136 -2.96 11.30 -6.36
N ARG A 137 -2.76 10.24 -7.15
CA ARG A 137 -1.43 9.71 -7.50
C ARG A 137 -0.69 10.60 -8.50
N GLY A 138 -1.42 11.28 -9.37
CA GLY A 138 -0.86 12.15 -10.39
C GLY A 138 -1.95 12.80 -11.23
N ARG A 139 -1.54 13.51 -12.28
CA ARG A 139 -2.44 14.11 -13.27
C ARG A 139 -2.11 13.58 -14.65
N VAL A 140 -3.15 13.43 -15.46
CA VAL A 140 -3.01 13.20 -16.90
C VAL A 140 -2.74 14.55 -17.53
N GLY A 141 -1.60 14.69 -18.20
CA GLY A 141 -1.15 15.92 -18.83
C GLY A 141 -1.02 15.77 -20.35
N GLY A 142 -0.79 16.89 -21.02
CA GLY A 142 -0.60 16.96 -22.47
C GLY A 142 -1.88 16.75 -23.28
N ASP A 143 -1.77 16.99 -24.58
CA ASP A 143 -2.82 16.67 -25.53
C ASP A 143 -2.81 15.17 -25.84
N PRO A 144 -3.97 14.50 -25.82
CA PRO A 144 -4.04 13.08 -26.11
C PRO A 144 -3.72 12.80 -27.58
N ALA A 145 -2.83 11.84 -27.82
CA ALA A 145 -2.53 11.32 -29.15
C ALA A 145 -3.45 10.16 -29.51
N ALA A 146 -3.82 10.05 -30.78
CA ALA A 146 -4.56 8.89 -31.28
C ALA A 146 -3.67 7.64 -31.26
N VAL A 147 -4.25 6.51 -30.88
CA VAL A 147 -3.58 5.20 -30.91
C VAL A 147 -4.51 4.17 -31.53
N THR A 148 -3.94 3.22 -32.28
CA THR A 148 -4.66 2.08 -32.85
C THR A 148 -3.87 0.81 -32.54
N THR A 149 -4.53 -0.19 -31.95
CA THR A 149 -3.90 -1.48 -31.66
C THR A 149 -3.85 -2.36 -32.92
N ALA A 150 -3.00 -3.40 -32.92
CA ALA A 150 -2.92 -4.36 -34.03
C ALA A 150 -4.25 -5.06 -34.35
N ARG A 151 -5.17 -5.13 -33.37
CA ARG A 151 -6.52 -5.69 -33.53
C ARG A 151 -7.57 -4.66 -33.95
N GLY A 152 -7.14 -3.47 -34.37
CA GLY A 152 -8.00 -2.41 -34.90
C GLY A 152 -8.75 -1.62 -33.84
N LEU A 153 -8.41 -1.75 -32.55
CA LEU A 153 -9.03 -0.94 -31.50
C LEU A 153 -8.45 0.46 -31.53
N THR A 154 -9.32 1.46 -31.65
CA THR A 154 -8.90 2.86 -31.66
C THR A 154 -9.07 3.48 -30.28
N GLY A 155 -8.22 4.46 -30.00
CA GLY A 155 -8.08 5.02 -28.67
C GLY A 155 -7.34 6.34 -28.61
N LEU A 156 -7.16 6.80 -27.38
CA LEU A 156 -6.39 7.98 -27.04
C LEU A 156 -5.37 7.64 -25.95
N VAL A 157 -4.16 8.20 -26.06
CA VAL A 157 -3.10 8.04 -25.07
C VAL A 157 -2.55 9.41 -24.66
N ALA A 158 -2.26 9.59 -23.37
CA ALA A 158 -1.61 10.79 -22.86
C ALA A 158 -0.67 10.46 -21.69
N PRO A 159 0.36 11.29 -21.44
CA PRO A 159 1.27 11.09 -20.32
C PRO A 159 0.58 11.33 -18.96
N ILE A 160 1.04 10.58 -17.96
CA ILE A 160 0.72 10.77 -16.55
C ILE A 160 1.97 11.34 -15.87
N THR A 161 1.78 12.43 -15.14
CA THR A 161 2.82 13.08 -14.33
C THR A 161 2.35 13.23 -12.89
N GLY A 162 3.18 12.82 -11.94
CA GLY A 162 2.96 13.00 -10.51
C GLY A 162 4.29 13.08 -9.75
N HIS A 163 4.25 13.43 -8.47
CA HIS A 163 5.46 13.61 -7.66
C HIS A 163 6.24 12.31 -7.45
N THR A 164 5.57 11.16 -7.47
CA THR A 164 6.17 9.83 -7.20
C THR A 164 5.90 8.80 -8.30
N VAL A 165 5.15 9.19 -9.34
CA VAL A 165 4.73 8.31 -10.44
C VAL A 165 4.88 9.01 -11.78
N ALA A 166 5.29 8.24 -12.80
CA ALA A 166 5.29 8.65 -14.19
C ALA A 166 4.72 7.51 -15.04
N GLY A 167 4.07 7.83 -16.15
CA GLY A 167 3.54 6.80 -17.04
C GLY A 167 2.58 7.33 -18.09
N THR A 168 1.60 6.52 -18.48
CA THR A 168 0.65 6.84 -19.53
C THR A 168 -0.76 6.38 -19.17
N LEU A 169 -1.76 7.14 -19.62
CA LEU A 169 -3.16 6.73 -19.64
C LEU A 169 -3.56 6.50 -21.09
N THR A 170 -3.93 5.27 -21.41
CA THR A 170 -4.49 4.88 -22.70
C THR A 170 -5.96 4.52 -22.51
N VAL A 171 -6.83 4.94 -23.43
CA VAL A 171 -8.23 4.54 -23.47
C VAL A 171 -8.55 3.97 -24.83
N LEU A 172 -9.10 2.76 -24.85
CA LEU A 172 -9.55 2.07 -26.05
C LEU A 172 -11.09 2.01 -26.03
N VAL A 173 -11.73 2.18 -27.18
CA VAL A 173 -13.19 2.04 -27.31
C VAL A 173 -13.52 1.07 -28.45
N ALA A 174 -14.42 0.13 -28.17
CA ALA A 174 -14.83 -0.91 -29.11
C ALA A 174 -16.32 -1.22 -28.94
N GLY A 175 -17.11 -1.17 -30.01
CA GLY A 175 -18.56 -1.44 -29.94
C GLY A 175 -19.33 -0.57 -28.94
N GLY A 176 -18.86 0.67 -28.70
CA GLY A 176 -19.40 1.56 -27.69
C GLY A 176 -19.07 1.19 -26.24
N GLN A 177 -18.20 0.21 -25.99
CA GLN A 177 -17.62 -0.10 -24.67
C GLN A 177 -16.22 0.51 -24.57
N GLY A 178 -15.91 1.13 -23.43
CA GLY A 178 -14.60 1.72 -23.17
C GLY A 178 -13.77 0.87 -22.21
N LEU A 179 -12.47 0.80 -22.46
CA LEU A 179 -11.46 0.24 -21.57
C LEU A 179 -10.42 1.32 -21.25
N GLY A 180 -10.29 1.64 -19.97
CA GLY A 180 -9.24 2.50 -19.46
C GLY A 180 -8.03 1.68 -19.06
N VAL A 181 -6.86 2.09 -19.49
CA VAL A 181 -5.58 1.44 -19.24
C VAL A 181 -4.62 2.48 -18.68
N SER A 182 -4.23 2.36 -17.42
CA SER A 182 -3.19 3.22 -16.83
C SER A 182 -1.93 2.41 -16.58
N LEU A 183 -0.84 2.85 -17.20
CA LEU A 183 0.52 2.40 -16.94
C LEU A 183 1.18 3.41 -16.00
N THR A 184 1.73 2.94 -14.89
CA THR A 184 2.49 3.78 -13.96
C THR A 184 3.74 3.06 -13.51
N ALA A 185 4.88 3.72 -13.64
CA ALA A 185 6.13 3.34 -13.00
C ALA A 185 6.39 4.25 -11.79
N ARG A 186 7.01 3.71 -10.75
CA ARG A 186 7.56 4.55 -9.67
C ARG A 186 8.67 5.42 -10.26
N HIS A 187 8.75 6.68 -9.85
CA HIS A 187 9.68 7.65 -10.45
C HIS A 187 11.17 7.24 -10.39
N THR A 188 11.53 6.33 -9.48
CA THR A 188 12.87 5.76 -9.35
C THR A 188 13.19 4.67 -10.38
N ALA A 189 12.20 4.22 -11.17
CA ALA A 189 12.39 3.22 -12.21
C ALA A 189 12.28 3.88 -13.60
N PRO A 190 13.30 3.75 -14.46
CA PRO A 190 13.21 4.28 -15.82
C PRO A 190 12.15 3.51 -16.62
N LEU A 191 11.32 4.24 -17.38
CA LEU A 191 10.53 3.66 -18.46
C LEU A 191 11.49 3.31 -19.60
N THR A 192 11.83 2.02 -19.70
CA THR A 192 12.73 1.50 -20.75
C THR A 192 11.96 1.12 -22.01
N ALA A 193 12.66 1.01 -23.14
CA ALA A 193 12.07 0.52 -24.39
C ALA A 193 11.42 -0.87 -24.21
N ALA A 194 12.04 -1.76 -23.44
CA ALA A 194 11.47 -3.08 -23.12
C ALA A 194 10.11 -3.01 -22.39
N ILE A 195 9.93 -2.02 -21.50
CA ILE A 195 8.63 -1.81 -20.84
C ILE A 195 7.60 -1.30 -21.84
N ALA A 196 8.00 -0.44 -22.79
CA ALA A 196 7.13 0.02 -23.85
C ALA A 196 6.72 -1.13 -24.79
N ASP A 197 7.65 -2.01 -25.17
CA ASP A 197 7.38 -3.19 -26.00
C ASP A 197 6.43 -4.18 -25.33
N ASP A 198 6.64 -4.45 -24.03
CA ASP A 198 5.73 -5.27 -23.22
C ASP A 198 4.31 -4.69 -23.19
N VAL A 199 4.21 -3.37 -23.09
CA VAL A 199 2.93 -2.64 -23.04
C VAL A 199 2.23 -2.66 -24.40
N VAL A 200 2.96 -2.43 -25.49
CA VAL A 200 2.43 -2.55 -26.85
C VAL A 200 1.92 -3.96 -27.07
N THR A 201 2.72 -4.98 -26.72
CA THR A 201 2.31 -6.39 -26.79
C THR A 201 1.03 -6.65 -25.99
N MET A 202 0.91 -6.07 -24.79
CA MET A 202 -0.30 -6.22 -23.97
C MET A 202 -1.50 -5.50 -24.58
N LEU A 203 -1.35 -4.27 -25.07
CA LEU A 203 -2.41 -3.51 -25.74
C LEU A 203 -2.87 -4.19 -27.03
N ASP A 204 -1.95 -4.75 -27.79
CA ASP A 204 -2.23 -5.50 -29.02
C ASP A 204 -2.94 -6.83 -28.74
N SER A 205 -2.76 -7.39 -27.55
CA SER A 205 -3.52 -8.57 -27.11
C SER A 205 -4.95 -8.24 -26.69
N VAL A 206 -5.33 -6.97 -26.56
CA VAL A 206 -6.69 -6.58 -26.14
C VAL A 206 -7.65 -6.79 -27.30
N GLU A 207 -8.73 -7.51 -27.05
CA GLU A 207 -9.85 -7.65 -27.97
C GLU A 207 -11.17 -7.63 -27.22
N VAL A 208 -12.26 -7.48 -27.97
CA VAL A 208 -13.61 -7.60 -27.44
C VAL A 208 -13.96 -9.10 -27.42
N ALA A 209 -14.44 -9.60 -26.29
CA ALA A 209 -15.05 -10.91 -26.23
C ALA A 209 -16.33 -10.85 -27.09
N ALA A 210 -16.33 -11.58 -28.21
CA ALA A 210 -17.51 -11.69 -29.05
C ALA A 210 -18.69 -12.19 -28.20
N SER A 211 -19.77 -11.41 -28.19
CA SER A 211 -21.06 -11.76 -27.61
C SER A 211 -21.83 -12.68 -28.55
#